data_AF-A0A4U6TRR7-F1
#
_entry.id   AF-A0A4U6TRR7-F1
#
_cell.length_a   1.000
_cell.length_b   1.000
_cell.length_c   1.000
_cell.angle_alpha   90.00
_cell.angle_beta   90.00
_cell.angle_gamma   90.00
#
_symmetry.space_group_name_H-M   'P 1'
#
loop_
_entity.id
_entity.type
_entity.pdbx_description
1 polymer ?
#
loop_
_entity_poly.entity_id
_entity_poly.type
_entity_poly.pdbx_seq_one_letter_code
_entity_poly.pdbx_strand_id
1 'polypeptide(L)'
;MEDGSVVTGKPKVVFVLGATATGKSKLAIAIAERFNGEVINADKIQVHDGVPIITNKVTEEEKAGVPHHLLGVVHPDADFTAEEFRREAAAAVARVLSSGRLPVVAGGSNTYIEALVEGDGAAFRSAHDLLFIWVDAEQALLEWYAALRVDDMVARGLVAEARAAFAGAEADYSRGVRRAIGLPEMHAYLAAEREGGAAEHELAAMLDRAVREIKENTFGLARTQAEKIRRLSTLDGWDVRRVDVTPVLARKADGAACHEETWKKLVWQPCEDMVRAFLELEEAPTAAATAAVVPTVIAAGGDASSVFATAAAAAADLAITADTI
;
A
#
# COMPACT_ATOMS: atom_id res chain seq x y z
N MET A 1 0.39 -21.84 36.69
CA MET A 1 -0.32 -20.55 36.84
C MET A 1 0.37 -19.61 35.89
N GLU A 2 -0.08 -19.59 34.63
CA GLU A 2 0.34 -18.59 33.65
C GLU A 2 -0.92 -17.77 33.35
N ASP A 3 -0.77 -16.49 33.60
CA ASP A 3 -1.78 -15.44 33.44
C ASP A 3 -2.11 -15.30 31.96
N GLY A 4 -3.21 -15.94 31.55
CA GLY A 4 -3.80 -15.80 30.23
C GLY A 4 -4.44 -14.42 30.11
N SER A 5 -3.61 -13.41 29.90
CA SER A 5 -4.00 -12.11 29.38
C SER A 5 -4.74 -12.33 28.06
N VAL A 6 -6.07 -12.28 28.10
CA VAL A 6 -6.91 -12.23 26.91
C VAL A 6 -6.63 -10.87 26.27
N VAL A 7 -5.82 -10.86 25.22
CA VAL A 7 -5.66 -9.67 24.38
C VAL A 7 -7.02 -9.41 23.73
N THR A 8 -7.76 -8.45 24.28
CA THR A 8 -9.10 -8.08 23.81
C THR A 8 -8.96 -7.17 22.59
N GLY A 9 -9.01 -7.77 21.40
CA GLY A 9 -8.82 -7.04 20.15
C GLY A 9 -8.71 -7.92 18.92
N LYS A 10 -9.04 -7.40 17.73
CA LYS A 10 -8.75 -8.12 16.49
C LYS A 10 -7.27 -7.95 16.15
N PRO A 11 -6.59 -9.00 15.65
CA PRO A 11 -5.21 -8.85 15.21
C PRO A 11 -5.07 -7.75 14.16
N LYS A 12 -3.99 -6.97 14.25
CA LYS A 12 -3.79 -5.74 13.49
C LYS A 12 -2.89 -5.97 12.28
N VAL A 13 -3.24 -5.39 11.13
CA VAL A 13 -2.49 -5.49 9.88
C VAL A 13 -2.36 -4.11 9.23
N VAL A 14 -1.15 -3.74 8.83
CA VAL A 14 -0.88 -2.47 8.14
C VAL A 14 -0.70 -2.72 6.65
N PHE A 15 -1.33 -1.89 5.81
CA PHE A 15 -1.22 -1.92 4.36
C PHE A 15 -0.56 -0.64 3.87
N VAL A 16 0.49 -0.77 3.05
CA VAL A 16 1.16 0.34 2.38
C VAL A 16 0.84 0.30 0.88
N LEU A 17 -0.05 1.21 0.47
CA LEU A 17 -0.55 1.38 -0.88
C LEU A 17 0.18 2.51 -1.60
N GLY A 18 0.19 2.48 -2.94
CA GLY A 18 0.76 3.54 -3.77
C GLY A 18 1.17 3.06 -5.15
N ALA A 19 1.29 4.00 -6.07
CA ALA A 19 1.83 3.74 -7.40
C ALA A 19 3.32 3.35 -7.35
N THR A 20 3.83 2.73 -8.41
CA THR A 20 5.27 2.48 -8.55
C THR A 20 6.05 3.79 -8.40
N ALA A 21 7.27 3.72 -7.84
CA ALA A 21 8.13 4.87 -7.52
C ALA A 21 7.65 5.85 -6.41
N THR A 22 6.54 5.60 -5.71
CA THR A 22 6.10 6.47 -4.58
C THR A 22 6.81 6.19 -3.23
N GLY A 23 7.73 5.23 -3.17
CA GLY A 23 8.48 4.92 -1.94
C GLY A 23 7.81 3.92 -0.98
N LYS A 24 6.82 3.14 -1.45
CA LYS A 24 6.12 2.11 -0.65
C LYS A 24 7.06 1.19 0.14
N SER A 25 8.06 0.60 -0.52
CA SER A 25 8.96 -0.36 0.14
C SER A 25 9.78 0.32 1.25
N LYS A 26 10.28 1.54 1.00
CA LYS A 26 10.98 2.35 2.00
C LYS A 26 10.10 2.59 3.23
N LEU A 27 8.82 2.93 3.03
CA LEU A 27 7.87 3.12 4.12
C LEU A 27 7.55 1.80 4.85
N ALA A 28 7.30 0.72 4.13
CA ALA A 28 6.96 -0.58 4.71
C ALA A 28 8.10 -1.14 5.58
N ILE A 29 9.34 -1.04 5.10
CA ILE A 29 10.54 -1.41 5.85
C ILE A 29 10.67 -0.54 7.10
N ALA A 30 10.56 0.78 6.98
CA ALA A 30 10.66 1.69 8.13
C ALA A 30 9.58 1.39 9.20
N ILE A 31 8.35 1.07 8.79
CA ILE A 31 7.27 0.64 9.70
C ILE A 31 7.67 -0.68 10.39
N ALA A 32 8.12 -1.68 9.62
CA ALA A 32 8.51 -2.97 10.16
C ALA A 32 9.70 -2.87 11.15
N GLU A 33 10.73 -2.09 10.83
CA GLU A 33 11.85 -1.82 11.73
C GLU A 33 11.39 -1.15 13.02
N ARG A 34 10.52 -0.13 12.90
CA ARG A 34 10.09 0.67 14.06
C ARG A 34 9.17 -0.10 15.00
N PHE A 35 8.31 -0.95 14.46
CA PHE A 35 7.22 -1.60 15.18
C PHE A 35 7.36 -3.12 15.27
N ASN A 36 8.60 -3.64 15.16
CA ASN A 36 8.90 -5.08 15.23
C ASN A 36 8.00 -5.91 14.30
N GLY A 37 7.96 -5.51 13.03
CA GLY A 37 7.12 -6.09 11.99
C GLY A 37 7.88 -6.87 10.94
N GLU A 38 7.13 -7.45 10.03
CA GLU A 38 7.62 -8.17 8.86
C GLU A 38 6.84 -7.74 7.62
N VAL A 39 7.52 -7.65 6.47
CA VAL A 39 6.90 -7.19 5.23
C VAL A 39 6.33 -8.36 4.44
N ILE A 40 5.12 -8.21 3.93
CA ILE A 40 4.46 -9.17 3.05
C ILE A 40 4.30 -8.50 1.68
N ASN A 41 5.04 -8.97 0.69
CA ASN A 41 4.99 -8.42 -0.66
C ASN A 41 3.64 -8.68 -1.32
N ALA A 42 3.02 -7.63 -1.85
CA ALA A 42 1.78 -7.66 -2.62
C ALA A 42 1.98 -7.12 -4.06
N ASP A 43 3.18 -7.30 -4.63
CA ASP A 43 3.44 -7.04 -6.04
C ASP A 43 3.51 -8.34 -6.83
N LYS A 44 2.56 -8.50 -7.78
CA LYS A 44 2.37 -9.71 -8.61
C LYS A 44 3.55 -10.07 -9.48
N ILE A 45 4.47 -9.15 -9.74
CA ILE A 45 5.67 -9.45 -10.50
C ILE A 45 6.78 -9.84 -9.53
N GLN A 46 6.94 -9.11 -8.43
CA GLN A 46 7.99 -9.37 -7.42
C GLN A 46 7.83 -10.68 -6.65
N VAL A 47 6.65 -11.32 -6.68
CA VAL A 47 6.47 -12.68 -6.12
C VAL A 47 7.34 -13.72 -6.83
N HIS A 48 7.67 -13.52 -8.11
CA HIS A 48 8.46 -14.45 -8.90
C HIS A 48 9.95 -14.27 -8.61
N ASP A 49 10.71 -15.36 -8.62
CA ASP A 49 12.16 -15.33 -8.60
C ASP A 49 12.73 -14.76 -9.91
N GLY A 50 14.00 -14.35 -9.88
CA GLY A 50 14.71 -13.80 -11.02
C GLY A 50 14.43 -12.32 -11.28
N VAL A 51 15.21 -11.77 -12.21
CA VAL A 51 15.14 -10.39 -12.69
C VAL A 51 14.91 -9.28 -11.61
N PRO A 52 15.70 -9.25 -10.52
CA PRO A 52 15.50 -8.30 -9.41
C PRO A 52 15.61 -6.82 -9.81
N ILE A 53 16.43 -6.46 -10.80
CA ILE A 53 16.60 -5.06 -11.24
C ILE A 53 15.35 -4.59 -11.96
N ILE A 54 14.90 -5.33 -12.99
CA ILE A 54 13.70 -5.07 -13.80
C ILE A 54 12.46 -5.02 -12.90
N THR A 55 12.37 -5.94 -11.94
CA THR A 55 11.22 -6.02 -11.04
C THR A 55 11.33 -5.08 -9.85
N ASN A 56 12.43 -4.32 -9.74
CA ASN A 56 12.71 -3.36 -8.68
C ASN A 56 12.50 -3.97 -7.28
N LYS A 57 12.99 -5.20 -7.08
CA LYS A 57 12.97 -5.84 -5.76
C LYS A 57 13.91 -5.09 -4.81
N VAL A 58 13.51 -5.03 -3.54
CA VAL A 58 14.38 -4.50 -2.49
C VAL A 58 15.62 -5.37 -2.36
N THR A 59 16.80 -4.74 -2.26
CA THR A 59 18.06 -5.45 -2.01
C THR A 59 18.19 -5.86 -0.54
N GLU A 60 19.10 -6.77 -0.21
CA GLU A 60 19.33 -7.16 1.18
C GLU A 60 19.78 -5.99 2.06
N GLU A 61 20.54 -5.05 1.49
CA GLU A 61 20.94 -3.81 2.16
C GLU A 61 19.73 -2.92 2.45
N GLU A 62 18.82 -2.77 1.48
CA GLU A 62 17.59 -1.99 1.66
C GLU A 62 16.63 -2.64 2.66
N LYS A 63 16.58 -3.98 2.71
CA LYS A 63 15.77 -4.71 3.70
C LYS A 63 16.22 -4.45 5.13
N ALA A 64 17.49 -4.11 5.36
CA ALA A 64 18.05 -3.82 6.67
C ALA A 64 17.75 -4.90 7.75
N GLY A 65 17.68 -6.17 7.32
CA GLY A 65 17.37 -7.31 8.19
C GLY A 65 15.88 -7.54 8.46
N VAL A 66 14.97 -6.72 7.92
CA VAL A 66 13.53 -6.94 8.01
C VAL A 66 13.13 -8.18 7.20
N PRO A 67 12.45 -9.18 7.81
CA PRO A 67 11.95 -10.34 7.09
C PRO A 67 10.92 -9.94 6.01
N HIS A 68 11.03 -10.56 4.83
CA HIS A 68 10.12 -10.36 3.71
C HIS A 68 9.48 -11.69 3.30
N HIS A 69 8.16 -11.70 3.20
CA HIS A 69 7.35 -12.82 2.71
C HIS A 69 6.87 -12.56 1.29
N LEU A 70 6.68 -13.63 0.52
CA LEU A 70 6.15 -13.59 -0.86
C LEU A 70 6.97 -12.71 -1.82
N LEU A 71 8.27 -12.58 -1.59
CA LEU A 71 9.20 -11.85 -2.44
C LEU A 71 10.18 -12.84 -3.07
N GLY A 72 10.07 -13.07 -4.38
CA GLY A 72 10.96 -13.99 -5.09
C GLY A 72 10.77 -15.47 -4.75
N VAL A 73 9.57 -15.90 -4.35
CA VAL A 73 9.29 -17.28 -3.89
C VAL A 73 8.62 -18.16 -4.95
N VAL A 74 8.08 -17.55 -6.01
CA VAL A 74 7.38 -18.25 -7.10
C VAL A 74 8.33 -18.51 -8.26
N HIS A 75 8.24 -19.66 -8.92
CA HIS A 75 9.06 -19.96 -10.09
C HIS A 75 8.86 -18.91 -11.20
N PRO A 76 9.92 -18.46 -11.91
CA PRO A 76 9.84 -17.39 -12.93
C PRO A 76 8.77 -17.59 -14.00
N ASP A 77 8.57 -18.82 -14.46
CA ASP A 77 7.58 -19.15 -15.51
C ASP A 77 6.20 -19.58 -14.97
N ALA A 78 6.03 -19.67 -13.65
CA ALA A 78 4.75 -20.05 -13.06
C ALA A 78 3.79 -18.86 -13.02
N ASP A 79 2.50 -19.12 -13.23
CA ASP A 79 1.48 -18.12 -12.97
C ASP A 79 1.17 -18.08 -11.47
N PHE A 80 0.88 -16.89 -10.97
CA PHE A 80 0.46 -16.67 -9.59
C PHE A 80 -0.83 -15.86 -9.58
N THR A 81 -1.93 -16.50 -9.19
CA THR A 81 -3.28 -15.93 -9.24
C THR A 81 -3.58 -15.08 -7.99
N ALA A 82 -4.62 -14.26 -8.06
CA ALA A 82 -5.06 -13.47 -6.91
C ALA A 82 -5.60 -14.35 -5.76
N GLU A 83 -6.17 -15.52 -6.09
CA GLU A 83 -6.66 -16.49 -5.11
C GLU A 83 -5.49 -17.22 -4.40
N GLU A 84 -4.46 -17.59 -5.16
CA GLU A 84 -3.22 -18.11 -4.55
C GLU A 84 -2.57 -17.06 -3.67
N PHE A 85 -2.45 -15.81 -4.15
CA PHE A 85 -1.96 -14.71 -3.32
C PHE A 85 -2.77 -14.57 -2.02
N ARG A 86 -4.11 -14.55 -2.11
CA ARG A 86 -4.98 -14.44 -0.93
C ARG A 86 -4.65 -15.52 0.11
N ARG A 87 -4.58 -16.78 -0.32
CA ARG A 87 -4.25 -17.92 0.55
C ARG A 87 -2.86 -17.78 1.18
N GLU A 88 -1.84 -17.53 0.37
CA GLU A 88 -0.45 -17.47 0.85
C GLU A 88 -0.19 -16.24 1.72
N ALA A 89 -0.79 -15.09 1.39
CA ALA A 89 -0.68 -13.85 2.15
C ALA A 89 -1.42 -13.95 3.49
N ALA A 90 -2.62 -14.53 3.53
CA ALA A 90 -3.33 -14.79 4.78
C ALA A 90 -2.52 -15.73 5.71
N ALA A 91 -1.90 -16.77 5.14
CA ALA A 91 -1.02 -17.67 5.88
C ALA A 91 0.25 -16.95 6.39
N ALA A 92 0.85 -16.07 5.60
CA ALA A 92 1.98 -15.25 6.03
C ALA A 92 1.61 -14.29 7.16
N VAL A 93 0.47 -13.58 7.04
CA VAL A 93 -0.09 -12.73 8.10
C VAL A 93 -0.25 -13.52 9.40
N ALA A 94 -0.88 -14.70 9.35
CA ALA A 94 -1.10 -15.53 10.53
C ALA A 94 0.22 -15.96 11.19
N ARG A 95 1.25 -16.32 10.41
CA ARG A 95 2.59 -16.66 10.93
C ARG A 95 3.24 -15.46 11.62
N VAL A 96 3.23 -14.29 10.99
CA VAL A 96 3.82 -13.06 11.55
C VAL A 96 3.12 -12.70 12.87
N LEU A 97 1.79 -12.74 12.90
CA LEU A 97 1.01 -12.50 14.12
C LEU A 97 1.32 -13.52 15.22
N SER A 98 1.42 -14.81 14.89
CA SER A 98 1.74 -15.86 15.87
C SER A 98 3.13 -15.71 16.50
N SER A 99 4.03 -14.99 15.83
CA SER A 99 5.36 -14.63 16.35
C SER A 99 5.38 -13.34 17.18
N GLY A 100 4.21 -12.72 17.42
CA GLY A 100 4.09 -11.45 18.15
C GLY A 100 4.61 -10.24 17.38
N ARG A 101 4.61 -10.31 16.04
CA ARG A 101 5.12 -9.26 15.15
C ARG A 101 4.00 -8.62 14.33
N LEU A 102 4.24 -7.40 13.86
CA LEU A 102 3.30 -6.63 13.03
C LEU A 102 3.39 -7.03 11.54
N PRO A 103 2.33 -7.56 10.91
CA PRO A 103 2.31 -7.77 9.48
C PRO A 103 2.14 -6.45 8.72
N VAL A 104 3.08 -6.16 7.81
CA VAL A 104 3.05 -4.98 6.94
C VAL A 104 2.93 -5.43 5.49
N VAL A 105 1.73 -5.38 4.92
CA VAL A 105 1.47 -5.75 3.53
C VAL A 105 1.77 -4.57 2.62
N ALA A 106 2.68 -4.74 1.65
CA ALA A 106 3.10 -3.65 0.76
C ALA A 106 3.27 -4.12 -0.69
N GLY A 107 2.71 -3.39 -1.65
CA GLY A 107 2.85 -3.73 -3.06
C GLY A 107 1.99 -2.90 -4.00
N GLY A 108 2.29 -2.95 -5.29
CA GLY A 108 1.56 -2.20 -6.32
C GLY A 108 0.39 -2.95 -6.96
N SER A 109 0.14 -4.20 -6.59
CA SER A 109 -0.93 -5.01 -7.21
C SER A 109 -2.22 -4.89 -6.41
N ASN A 110 -2.98 -3.84 -6.68
CA ASN A 110 -4.27 -3.56 -6.01
C ASN A 110 -5.26 -4.74 -6.09
N THR A 111 -5.19 -5.56 -7.15
CA THR A 111 -6.03 -6.78 -7.29
C THR A 111 -5.68 -7.86 -6.25
N TYR A 112 -4.41 -7.97 -5.86
CA TYR A 112 -3.97 -8.88 -4.81
C TYR A 112 -4.44 -8.40 -3.44
N ILE A 113 -4.28 -7.10 -3.16
CA ILE A 113 -4.72 -6.48 -1.92
C ILE A 113 -6.24 -6.60 -1.78
N GLU A 114 -7.00 -6.28 -2.84
CA GLU A 114 -8.46 -6.44 -2.86
C GLU A 114 -8.88 -7.90 -2.66
N ALA A 115 -8.20 -8.87 -3.30
CA ALA A 115 -8.47 -10.29 -3.08
C ALA A 115 -8.20 -10.75 -1.64
N LEU A 116 -7.16 -10.20 -0.99
CA LEU A 116 -6.89 -10.48 0.42
C LEU A 116 -7.98 -9.91 1.33
N VAL A 117 -8.35 -8.64 1.13
CA VAL A 117 -9.26 -7.90 2.02
C VAL A 117 -10.72 -8.30 1.84
N GLU A 118 -11.19 -8.41 0.59
CA GLU A 118 -12.60 -8.63 0.23
C GLU A 118 -12.91 -10.08 -0.18
N GLY A 119 -11.89 -10.89 -0.45
CA GLY A 119 -12.07 -12.28 -0.83
C GLY A 119 -12.83 -13.07 0.25
N ASP A 120 -13.56 -14.09 -0.18
CA ASP A 120 -14.32 -14.98 0.70
C ASP A 120 -15.30 -14.23 1.62
N GLY A 121 -16.07 -13.30 1.03
CA GLY A 121 -17.05 -12.49 1.77
C GLY A 121 -16.42 -11.53 2.79
N ALA A 122 -15.22 -11.02 2.49
CA ALA A 122 -14.42 -10.18 3.38
C ALA A 122 -14.09 -10.83 4.74
N ALA A 123 -13.86 -12.16 4.74
CA ALA A 123 -13.47 -12.90 5.94
C ALA A 123 -12.20 -12.32 6.59
N PHE A 124 -11.21 -11.92 5.77
CA PHE A 124 -9.97 -11.32 6.27
C PHE A 124 -10.22 -10.01 7.00
N ARG A 125 -10.94 -9.06 6.38
CA ARG A 125 -11.33 -7.79 7.01
C ARG A 125 -12.19 -8.01 8.26
N SER A 126 -13.01 -9.05 8.29
CA SER A 126 -13.85 -9.35 9.44
C SER A 126 -13.03 -9.85 10.63
N ALA A 127 -11.93 -10.57 10.36
CA ALA A 127 -11.06 -11.16 11.38
C ALA A 127 -9.95 -10.21 11.89
N HIS A 128 -9.64 -9.14 11.18
CA HIS A 128 -8.50 -8.25 11.48
C HIS A 128 -8.91 -6.78 11.53
N ASP A 129 -8.21 -6.00 12.34
CA ASP A 129 -8.23 -4.55 12.20
C ASP A 129 -7.22 -4.14 11.14
N LEU A 130 -7.62 -3.28 10.21
CA LEU A 130 -6.82 -2.92 9.05
C LEU A 130 -6.50 -1.42 9.06
N LEU A 131 -5.23 -1.07 8.86
CA LEU A 131 -4.81 0.30 8.60
C LEU A 131 -4.27 0.41 7.18
N PHE A 132 -4.89 1.25 6.35
CA PHE A 132 -4.43 1.51 4.99
C PHE A 132 -3.73 2.87 4.91
N ILE A 133 -2.45 2.87 4.56
CA ILE A 133 -1.65 4.07 4.30
C ILE A 133 -1.36 4.14 2.80
N TRP A 134 -1.81 5.21 2.15
CA TRP A 134 -1.58 5.43 0.73
C TRP A 134 -0.55 6.54 0.51
N VAL A 135 0.64 6.19 0.03
CA VAL A 135 1.63 7.16 -0.46
C VAL A 135 1.30 7.58 -1.90
N ASP A 136 0.88 8.83 -2.04
CA ASP A 136 0.39 9.46 -3.28
C ASP A 136 1.34 10.57 -3.74
N ALA A 137 1.36 10.87 -5.04
CA ALA A 137 2.18 11.94 -5.60
C ALA A 137 1.50 12.60 -6.79
N GLU A 138 1.86 13.86 -7.07
CA GLU A 138 1.51 14.54 -8.30
C GLU A 138 2.09 13.77 -9.51
N GLN A 139 1.25 13.64 -10.54
CA GLN A 139 1.47 12.70 -11.64
C GLN A 139 2.72 13.04 -12.46
N ALA A 140 2.93 14.31 -12.82
CA ALA A 140 4.07 14.71 -13.65
C ALA A 140 5.41 14.50 -12.91
N LEU A 141 5.46 14.83 -11.62
CA LEU A 141 6.61 14.55 -10.76
C LEU A 141 6.86 13.06 -10.56
N LEU A 142 5.80 12.25 -10.45
CA LEU A 142 5.94 10.80 -10.34
C LEU A 142 6.47 10.18 -11.64
N GLU A 143 5.99 10.63 -12.80
CA GLU A 143 6.49 10.17 -14.11
C GLU A 143 7.95 10.56 -14.32
N TRP A 144 8.31 11.80 -14.00
CA TRP A 144 9.71 12.24 -14.00
C TRP A 144 10.60 11.35 -13.13
N TYR A 145 10.19 11.08 -11.89
CA TYR A 145 10.98 10.26 -10.99
C TYR A 145 11.03 8.79 -11.43
N ALA A 146 9.94 8.26 -11.97
CA ALA A 146 9.90 6.92 -12.55
C ALA A 146 10.86 6.81 -13.75
N ALA A 147 10.97 7.85 -14.58
CA ALA A 147 11.91 7.89 -15.71
C ALA A 147 13.36 7.81 -15.24
N LEU A 148 13.73 8.63 -14.23
CA LEU A 148 15.06 8.59 -13.63
C LEU A 148 15.38 7.24 -13.02
N ARG A 149 14.40 6.59 -12.40
CA ARG A 149 14.57 5.25 -11.85
C ARG A 149 14.83 4.22 -12.94
N VAL A 150 14.17 4.33 -14.10
CA VAL A 150 14.48 3.46 -15.25
C VAL A 150 15.90 3.68 -15.73
N ASP A 151 16.37 4.92 -15.78
CA ASP A 151 17.76 5.22 -16.14
C ASP A 151 18.76 4.62 -15.13
N ASP A 152 18.48 4.70 -13.83
CA ASP A 152 19.27 4.02 -12.78
C ASP A 152 19.25 2.49 -12.96
N MET A 153 18.09 1.90 -13.27
CA MET A 153 17.97 0.47 -13.53
C MET A 153 18.84 0.04 -14.72
N VAL A 154 18.85 0.82 -15.81
CA VAL A 154 19.74 0.58 -16.96
C VAL A 154 21.20 0.63 -16.53
N ALA A 155 21.61 1.65 -15.78
CA ALA A 155 22.97 1.79 -15.27
C ALA A 155 23.39 0.62 -14.35
N ARG A 156 22.44 0.06 -13.60
CA ARG A 156 22.65 -1.08 -12.70
C ARG A 156 22.64 -2.44 -13.41
N GLY A 157 22.36 -2.50 -14.70
CA GLY A 157 22.43 -3.72 -15.50
C GLY A 157 21.09 -4.32 -15.90
N LEU A 158 20.00 -3.54 -15.96
CA LEU A 158 18.70 -3.99 -16.51
C LEU A 158 18.86 -4.71 -17.85
N VAL A 159 19.71 -4.19 -18.74
CA VAL A 159 19.92 -4.78 -20.08
C VAL A 159 20.60 -6.16 -19.98
N ALA A 160 21.59 -6.30 -19.09
CA ALA A 160 22.25 -7.58 -18.87
C ALA A 160 21.29 -8.61 -18.26
N GLU A 161 20.43 -8.18 -17.35
CA GLU A 161 19.40 -9.00 -16.74
C GLU A 161 18.32 -9.42 -17.76
N ALA A 162 17.85 -8.50 -18.60
CA ALA A 162 16.92 -8.81 -19.69
C ALA A 162 17.51 -9.81 -20.68
N ARG A 163 18.80 -9.64 -21.03
CA ARG A 163 19.55 -10.57 -21.89
C ARG A 163 19.65 -11.96 -21.27
N ALA A 164 19.92 -12.06 -19.97
CA ALA A 164 19.98 -13.34 -19.27
C ALA A 164 18.61 -14.05 -19.21
N ALA A 165 17.52 -13.29 -19.15
CA ALA A 165 16.15 -13.82 -19.16
C ALA A 165 15.60 -14.09 -20.58
N PHE A 166 16.33 -13.74 -21.63
CA PHE A 166 15.84 -13.82 -23.01
C PHE A 166 15.74 -15.26 -23.51
N ALA A 167 14.51 -15.70 -23.80
CA ALA A 167 14.23 -17.06 -24.28
C ALA A 167 14.30 -17.21 -25.82
N GLY A 168 14.69 -16.16 -26.55
CA GLY A 168 14.72 -16.15 -28.02
C GLY A 168 13.46 -15.58 -28.67
N ALA A 169 13.33 -15.79 -29.99
CA ALA A 169 12.27 -15.20 -30.81
C ALA A 169 10.84 -15.62 -30.41
N GLU A 170 10.67 -16.84 -29.90
CA GLU A 170 9.37 -17.39 -29.47
C GLU A 170 9.07 -17.10 -27.98
N ALA A 171 9.61 -16.01 -27.44
CA ALA A 171 9.41 -15.66 -26.04
C ALA A 171 7.93 -15.33 -25.75
N ASP A 172 7.30 -16.14 -24.91
CA ASP A 172 5.96 -15.86 -24.38
C ASP A 172 6.04 -14.87 -23.20
N TYR A 173 5.57 -13.65 -23.41
CA TYR A 173 5.50 -12.59 -22.39
C TYR A 173 4.16 -12.54 -21.64
N SER A 174 3.27 -13.52 -21.84
CA SER A 174 1.95 -13.54 -21.20
C SER A 174 1.94 -14.20 -19.80
N ARG A 175 3.07 -14.78 -19.37
CA ARG A 175 3.14 -15.63 -18.18
C ARG A 175 4.23 -15.23 -17.19
N GLY A 176 3.98 -15.57 -15.92
CA GLY A 176 4.95 -15.42 -14.84
C GLY A 176 5.63 -14.05 -14.76
N VAL A 177 6.95 -14.08 -14.56
CA VAL A 177 7.81 -12.89 -14.46
C VAL A 177 8.05 -12.21 -15.80
N ARG A 178 7.85 -12.92 -16.93
CA ARG A 178 8.09 -12.38 -18.27
C ARG A 178 7.15 -11.22 -18.62
N ARG A 179 6.03 -11.09 -17.91
CA ARG A 179 5.13 -9.92 -17.96
C ARG A 179 5.73 -8.63 -17.40
N ALA A 180 6.91 -8.67 -16.77
CA ALA A 180 7.54 -7.50 -16.18
C ALA A 180 7.86 -6.45 -17.25
N ILE A 181 7.43 -5.21 -17.02
CA ILE A 181 7.85 -4.05 -17.82
C ILE A 181 9.38 -4.00 -17.78
N GLY A 182 10.02 -4.06 -18.94
CA GLY A 182 11.45 -4.25 -19.11
C GLY A 182 11.81 -5.44 -19.99
N LEU A 183 11.03 -6.53 -19.95
CA LEU A 183 11.32 -7.74 -20.72
C LEU A 183 10.70 -7.69 -22.13
N PRO A 184 9.39 -7.43 -22.31
CA PRO A 184 8.80 -7.33 -23.65
C PRO A 184 9.43 -6.22 -24.51
N GLU A 185 9.68 -5.05 -23.90
CA GLU A 185 10.22 -3.87 -24.59
C GLU A 185 11.64 -4.12 -25.11
N MET A 186 12.43 -4.94 -24.41
CA MET A 186 13.79 -5.31 -24.82
C MET A 186 13.82 -6.38 -25.92
N HIS A 187 12.70 -7.02 -26.25
CA HIS A 187 12.67 -8.16 -27.17
C HIS A 187 13.32 -7.85 -28.51
N ALA A 188 12.90 -6.76 -29.17
CA ALA A 188 13.38 -6.43 -30.51
C ALA A 188 14.89 -6.16 -30.51
N TYR A 189 15.39 -5.43 -29.52
CA TYR A 189 16.82 -5.17 -29.35
C TYR A 189 17.61 -6.47 -29.14
N LEU A 190 17.16 -7.34 -28.23
CA LEU A 190 17.84 -8.60 -27.92
C LEU A 190 17.79 -9.62 -29.06
N ALA A 191 16.70 -9.64 -29.84
CA ALA A 191 16.59 -10.47 -31.03
C ALA A 191 17.61 -10.05 -32.10
N ALA A 192 17.67 -8.74 -32.41
CA ALA A 192 18.62 -8.19 -33.38
C ALA A 192 20.08 -8.36 -32.93
N GLU A 193 20.35 -8.16 -31.63
CA GLU A 193 21.68 -8.39 -31.04
C GLU A 193 22.12 -9.85 -31.23
N ARG A 194 21.22 -10.81 -31.00
CA ARG A 194 21.50 -12.24 -31.14
C ARG A 194 21.72 -12.67 -32.59
N GLU A 195 21.00 -12.08 -33.54
CA GLU A 195 21.15 -12.36 -34.96
C GLU A 195 22.49 -11.87 -35.53
N GLY A 196 23.08 -10.82 -34.94
CA GLY A 196 24.43 -10.33 -35.27
C GLY A 196 24.55 -9.64 -36.64
N GLY A 197 23.43 -9.26 -37.27
CA GLY A 197 23.38 -8.61 -38.59
C GLY A 197 23.15 -7.09 -38.58
N ALA A 198 22.71 -6.52 -37.46
CA ALA A 198 22.43 -5.10 -37.32
C ALA A 198 23.71 -4.28 -37.09
N ALA A 199 23.77 -3.07 -37.64
CA ALA A 199 24.88 -2.17 -37.38
C ALA A 199 24.81 -1.60 -35.95
N GLU A 200 25.97 -1.19 -35.40
CA GLU A 200 26.06 -0.70 -34.00
C GLU A 200 25.11 0.47 -33.70
N HIS A 201 24.99 1.43 -34.63
CA HIS A 201 24.09 2.56 -34.50
C HIS A 201 22.60 2.17 -34.55
N GLU A 202 22.26 1.08 -35.27
CA GLU A 202 20.89 0.55 -35.32
C GLU A 202 20.53 -0.12 -34.00
N LEU A 203 21.44 -0.94 -33.45
CA LEU A 203 21.28 -1.57 -32.14
C LEU A 203 21.15 -0.52 -31.03
N ALA A 204 21.96 0.54 -31.06
CA ALA A 204 21.85 1.66 -30.12
C ALA A 204 20.47 2.34 -30.22
N ALA A 205 19.98 2.62 -31.43
CA ALA A 205 18.66 3.21 -31.63
C ALA A 205 17.51 2.29 -31.17
N MET A 206 17.65 0.98 -31.33
CA MET A 206 16.69 -0.01 -30.81
C MET A 206 16.68 -0.05 -29.28
N LEU A 207 17.86 0.00 -28.66
CA LEU A 207 17.99 0.07 -27.20
C LEU A 207 17.35 1.35 -26.65
N ASP A 208 17.64 2.51 -27.25
CA ASP A 208 17.05 3.79 -26.86
C ASP A 208 15.52 3.78 -26.96
N ARG A 209 14.98 3.13 -28.00
CA ARG A 209 13.53 2.94 -28.15
C ARG A 209 12.98 2.05 -27.05
N ALA A 210 13.61 0.91 -26.78
CA ALA A 210 13.17 -0.02 -25.74
C ALA A 210 13.16 0.64 -24.35
N VAL A 211 14.21 1.42 -24.01
CA VAL A 211 14.25 2.18 -22.75
C VAL A 211 13.13 3.23 -22.67
N ARG A 212 12.80 3.89 -23.78
CA ARG A 212 11.67 4.83 -23.84
C ARG A 212 10.33 4.14 -23.61
N GLU A 213 10.10 2.99 -24.25
CA GLU A 213 8.88 2.19 -24.08
C GLU A 213 8.74 1.71 -22.63
N ILE A 214 9.83 1.31 -21.96
CA ILE A 214 9.83 0.95 -20.53
C ILE A 214 9.33 2.13 -19.69
N LYS A 215 9.81 3.35 -19.97
CA LYS A 215 9.37 4.56 -19.26
C LYS A 215 7.88 4.81 -19.49
N GLU A 216 7.43 4.82 -20.74
CA GLU A 216 6.02 5.06 -21.11
C GLU A 216 5.06 4.04 -20.47
N ASN A 217 5.42 2.75 -20.51
CA ASN A 217 4.63 1.69 -19.88
C ASN A 217 4.63 1.79 -18.35
N THR A 218 5.75 2.21 -17.76
CA THR A 218 5.84 2.49 -16.31
C THR A 218 4.93 3.65 -15.91
N PHE A 219 4.81 4.69 -16.74
CA PHE A 219 3.89 5.82 -16.49
C PHE A 219 2.43 5.38 -16.57
N GLY A 220 2.09 4.56 -17.57
CA GLY A 220 0.77 3.94 -17.68
C GLY A 220 0.42 3.13 -16.43
N LEU A 221 1.35 2.29 -15.97
CA LEU A 221 1.18 1.50 -14.76
C LEU A 221 0.95 2.38 -13.52
N ALA A 222 1.75 3.44 -13.34
CA ALA A 222 1.61 4.35 -12.20
C ALA A 222 0.21 5.00 -12.17
N ARG A 223 -0.28 5.50 -13.31
CA ARG A 223 -1.62 6.08 -13.45
C ARG A 223 -2.71 5.08 -13.08
N THR A 224 -2.68 3.90 -13.68
CA THR A 224 -3.65 2.83 -13.41
C THR A 224 -3.63 2.40 -11.93
N GLN A 225 -2.46 2.36 -11.29
CA GLN A 225 -2.36 2.05 -9.87
C GLN A 225 -3.01 3.13 -9.00
N ALA A 226 -2.74 4.41 -9.27
CA ALA A 226 -3.33 5.52 -8.54
C ALA A 226 -4.86 5.58 -8.69
N GLU A 227 -5.37 5.37 -9.90
CA GLU A 227 -6.82 5.29 -10.17
C GLU A 227 -7.49 4.15 -9.41
N LYS A 228 -6.86 2.97 -9.40
CA LYS A 228 -7.38 1.82 -8.65
C LYS A 228 -7.38 2.05 -7.14
N ILE A 229 -6.33 2.65 -6.57
CA ILE A 229 -6.30 2.97 -5.14
C ILE A 229 -7.37 4.02 -4.81
N ARG A 230 -7.56 5.03 -5.67
CA ARG A 230 -8.63 6.01 -5.52
C ARG A 230 -10.01 5.35 -5.51
N ARG A 231 -10.27 4.40 -6.41
CA ARG A 231 -11.50 3.57 -6.37
C ARG A 231 -11.60 2.81 -5.04
N LEU A 232 -10.55 2.14 -4.59
CA LEU A 232 -10.58 1.37 -3.34
C LEU A 232 -10.89 2.27 -2.14
N SER A 233 -10.37 3.49 -2.11
CA SER A 233 -10.64 4.46 -1.03
C SER A 233 -12.09 4.94 -0.93
N THR A 234 -12.92 4.66 -1.94
CA THR A 234 -14.36 4.98 -1.89
C THR A 234 -15.22 3.78 -1.47
N LEU A 235 -14.63 2.61 -1.23
CA LEU A 235 -15.37 1.41 -0.82
C LEU A 235 -15.57 1.39 0.71
N ASP A 236 -16.70 0.84 1.14
CA ASP A 236 -16.99 0.66 2.56
C ASP A 236 -15.91 -0.22 3.22
N GLY A 237 -15.45 0.18 4.40
CA GLY A 237 -14.41 -0.53 5.15
C GLY A 237 -12.97 -0.29 4.67
N TRP A 238 -12.76 0.59 3.68
CA TRP A 238 -11.43 1.05 3.24
C TRP A 238 -11.14 2.46 3.76
N ASP A 239 -10.80 2.58 5.04
CA ASP A 239 -10.29 3.84 5.62
C ASP A 239 -8.84 4.09 5.15
N VAL A 240 -8.71 4.60 3.93
CA VAL A 240 -7.40 4.86 3.29
C VAL A 240 -6.87 6.23 3.69
N ARG A 241 -5.79 6.24 4.48
CA ARG A 241 -5.10 7.44 4.93
C ARG A 241 -4.05 7.86 3.91
N ARG A 242 -4.33 8.94 3.18
CA ARG A 242 -3.44 9.45 2.14
C ARG A 242 -2.30 10.28 2.73
N VAL A 243 -1.08 10.04 2.24
CA VAL A 243 0.15 10.79 2.56
C VAL A 243 0.78 11.25 1.26
N ASP A 244 0.97 12.56 1.12
CA ASP A 244 1.48 13.18 -0.10
C ASP A 244 3.02 13.22 -0.10
N VAL A 245 3.64 12.50 -1.04
CA VAL A 245 5.10 12.46 -1.22
C VAL A 245 5.59 13.46 -2.28
N THR A 246 4.70 14.24 -2.90
CA THR A 246 5.04 15.26 -3.91
C THR A 246 6.15 16.21 -3.44
N PRO A 247 6.12 16.76 -2.21
CA PRO A 247 7.20 17.65 -1.76
C PRO A 247 8.57 16.96 -1.72
N VAL A 248 8.61 15.65 -1.46
CA VAL A 248 9.86 14.88 -1.46
C VAL A 248 10.39 14.74 -2.89
N LEU A 249 9.52 14.44 -3.85
CA LEU A 249 9.89 14.34 -5.26
C LEU A 249 10.34 15.69 -5.82
N ALA A 250 9.66 16.78 -5.44
CA ALA A 250 10.05 18.13 -5.86
C ALA A 250 11.46 18.49 -5.37
N ARG A 251 11.77 18.18 -4.10
CA ARG A 251 13.13 18.37 -3.57
C ARG A 251 14.19 17.55 -4.29
N LYS A 252 13.84 16.32 -4.70
CA LYS A 252 14.73 15.50 -5.54
C LYS A 252 14.94 16.14 -6.91
N ALA A 253 13.89 16.69 -7.53
CA ALA A 253 13.98 17.37 -8.81
C ALA A 253 14.86 18.61 -8.77
N ASP A 254 14.81 19.36 -7.67
CA ASP A 254 15.64 20.54 -7.44
C ASP A 254 17.11 20.20 -7.09
N GLY A 255 17.47 18.92 -6.98
CA GLY A 255 18.79 18.48 -6.53
C GLY A 255 19.09 18.82 -5.06
N ALA A 256 18.05 19.09 -4.26
CA ALA A 256 18.22 19.50 -2.87
C ALA A 256 18.71 18.35 -1.99
N ALA A 257 19.79 18.59 -1.24
CA ALA A 257 20.38 17.60 -0.32
C ALA A 257 19.43 17.19 0.82
N CYS A 258 18.42 18.00 1.16
CA CYS A 258 17.52 17.80 2.31
C CYS A 258 16.23 16.99 1.99
N HIS A 259 16.19 16.25 0.89
CA HIS A 259 15.01 15.43 0.57
C HIS A 259 14.74 14.33 1.62
N GLU A 260 15.78 13.82 2.31
CA GLU A 260 15.61 12.87 3.42
C GLU A 260 14.96 13.51 4.65
N GLU A 261 15.29 14.75 4.99
CA GLU A 261 14.62 15.49 6.06
C GLU A 261 13.15 15.76 5.69
N THR A 262 12.90 16.09 4.43
CA THR A 262 11.55 16.27 3.89
C THR A 262 10.73 14.98 3.99
N TRP A 263 11.31 13.83 3.62
CA TRP A 263 10.70 12.52 3.80
C TRP A 263 10.39 12.23 5.26
N LYS A 264 11.38 12.45 6.15
CA LYS A 264 11.23 12.21 7.58
C LYS A 264 10.05 13.00 8.16
N LYS A 265 9.94 14.28 7.81
CA LYS A 265 8.93 15.19 8.36
C LYS A 265 7.53 15.00 7.74
N LEU A 266 7.46 14.85 6.43
CA LEU A 266 6.18 14.90 5.70
C LEU A 266 5.60 13.52 5.38
N VAL A 267 6.42 12.47 5.42
CA VAL A 267 5.99 11.11 5.11
C VAL A 267 6.12 10.21 6.33
N TRP A 268 7.33 10.07 6.87
CA TRP A 268 7.57 9.13 7.97
C TRP A 268 6.83 9.51 9.25
N GLN A 269 6.97 10.74 9.76
CA GLN A 269 6.33 11.16 11.01
C GLN A 269 4.80 10.95 11.01
N PRO A 270 4.04 11.42 10.00
CA PRO A 270 2.60 11.13 9.95
C PRO A 270 2.27 9.64 9.91
N CYS A 271 3.05 8.83 9.20
CA CYS A 271 2.83 7.38 9.15
C CYS A 271 3.14 6.72 10.50
N GLU A 272 4.23 7.12 11.16
CA GLU A 272 4.59 6.63 12.49
C GLU A 272 3.48 6.93 13.50
N ASP A 273 2.94 8.15 13.49
CA ASP A 273 1.84 8.56 14.36
C ASP A 273 0.55 7.77 14.08
N MET A 274 0.23 7.54 12.80
CA MET A 274 -0.93 6.72 12.41
C MET A 274 -0.81 5.27 12.88
N VAL A 275 0.36 4.65 12.70
CA VAL A 275 0.62 3.27 13.14
C VAL A 275 0.62 3.18 14.66
N ARG A 276 1.25 4.13 15.35
CA ARG A 276 1.25 4.21 16.81
C ARG A 276 -0.17 4.27 17.36
N ALA A 277 -0.97 5.23 16.89
CA ALA A 277 -2.35 5.36 17.31
C ALA A 277 -3.15 4.08 17.02
N PHE A 278 -2.95 3.47 15.84
CA PHE A 278 -3.62 2.23 15.46
C PHE A 278 -3.29 1.04 16.38
N LEU A 279 -2.04 0.91 16.82
CA LEU A 279 -1.62 -0.12 17.77
C LEU A 279 -2.11 0.16 19.19
N GLU A 280 -2.22 1.44 19.59
CA GLU A 280 -2.66 1.88 20.92
C GLU A 280 -4.19 1.86 21.12
N LEU A 281 -4.99 1.69 20.05
CA LEU A 281 -6.47 1.65 20.10
C LEU A 281 -7.05 0.59 21.05
N GLU A 282 -6.24 -0.29 21.64
CA GLU A 282 -6.65 -1.34 22.57
C GLU A 282 -6.12 -1.20 24.01
N GLU A 283 -5.26 -0.21 24.32
CA GLU A 283 -4.81 0.04 25.70
C GLU A 283 -5.79 0.90 26.52
N ALA A 284 -7.07 0.96 26.16
CA ALA A 284 -8.08 1.53 27.05
C ALA A 284 -8.43 0.47 28.12
N PRO A 285 -8.10 0.68 29.42
CA PRO A 285 -8.53 -0.25 30.45
C PRO A 285 -10.05 -0.31 30.43
N THR A 286 -10.60 -1.52 30.32
CA THR A 286 -12.00 -1.80 30.63
C THR A 286 -12.27 -1.34 32.06
N ALA A 287 -12.73 -0.10 32.21
CA ALA A 287 -13.28 0.40 33.44
C ALA A 287 -14.51 -0.46 33.74
N ALA A 288 -14.30 -1.40 34.66
CA ALA A 288 -15.33 -2.26 35.20
C ALA A 288 -16.55 -1.42 35.58
N ALA A 289 -17.71 -1.85 35.11
CA ALA A 289 -18.99 -1.40 35.61
C ALA A 289 -19.10 -1.75 37.10
N THR A 290 -18.67 -0.83 37.98
CA THR A 290 -19.11 -0.85 39.37
C THR A 290 -20.47 -0.16 39.42
N ALA A 291 -21.51 -0.99 39.47
CA ALA A 291 -22.82 -0.60 39.95
C ALA A 291 -22.69 0.00 41.36
N ALA A 292 -22.88 1.30 41.49
CA ALA A 292 -23.09 1.95 42.78
C ALA A 292 -24.60 2.12 43.00
N VAL A 293 -25.08 1.36 43.98
CA VAL A 293 -26.45 1.35 44.49
C VAL A 293 -26.81 2.73 45.07
N VAL A 294 -28.03 3.16 44.77
CA VAL A 294 -28.72 4.38 45.24
C VAL A 294 -28.89 4.39 46.76
N PRO A 295 -29.02 5.57 47.40
CA PRO A 295 -29.97 5.69 48.50
C PRO A 295 -31.08 6.68 48.16
N THR A 296 -32.29 6.12 48.10
CA THR A 296 -33.58 6.80 48.12
C THR A 296 -33.70 7.63 49.39
N VAL A 297 -34.05 8.92 49.26
CA VAL A 297 -34.54 9.74 50.37
C VAL A 297 -36.02 10.01 50.16
N ILE A 298 -36.84 9.48 51.07
CA ILE A 298 -38.24 9.84 51.26
C ILE A 298 -38.29 10.98 52.26
N ALA A 299 -38.99 12.07 51.94
CA ALA A 299 -39.59 12.97 52.93
C ALA A 299 -40.89 13.56 52.37
N ALA A 300 -41.94 13.44 53.18
CA ALA A 300 -43.31 13.83 52.87
C ALA A 300 -43.65 15.23 53.39
N GLY A 301 -44.56 15.92 52.68
CA GLY A 301 -45.60 16.76 53.26
C GLY A 301 -45.37 18.28 53.35
N GLY A 302 -46.29 19.06 52.77
CA GLY A 302 -46.58 20.44 53.19
C GLY A 302 -47.03 21.40 52.08
N ASP A 303 -48.35 21.60 51.96
CA ASP A 303 -49.01 22.64 51.16
C ASP A 303 -48.72 24.08 51.65
N ALA A 304 -48.65 25.05 50.72
CA ALA A 304 -49.55 26.23 50.64
C ALA A 304 -49.07 27.34 49.66
N SER A 305 -49.91 27.60 48.65
CA SER A 305 -50.34 28.91 48.07
C SER A 305 -49.38 29.87 47.32
N SER A 306 -49.78 30.10 46.05
CA SER A 306 -49.80 31.34 45.21
C SER A 306 -48.47 32.08 44.92
N VAL A 307 -48.18 32.59 43.71
CA VAL A 307 -48.90 33.61 42.91
C VAL A 307 -48.37 33.61 41.44
N PHE A 308 -49.29 33.70 40.45
CA PHE A 308 -49.28 34.27 39.07
C PHE A 308 -47.94 34.54 38.30
N ALA A 309 -47.79 34.50 36.96
CA ALA A 309 -48.73 34.64 35.83
C ALA A 309 -48.07 34.26 34.46
N THR A 310 -48.89 33.69 33.56
CA THR A 310 -49.04 33.89 32.09
C THR A 310 -47.90 34.26 31.13
N ALA A 311 -47.76 33.46 30.05
CA ALA A 311 -48.07 33.81 28.64
C ALA A 311 -47.75 32.61 27.71
N ALA A 312 -48.73 31.85 27.22
CA ALA A 312 -49.49 32.03 25.97
C ALA A 312 -48.79 31.48 24.71
N ALA A 313 -49.45 30.48 24.12
CA ALA A 313 -49.08 29.68 22.97
C ALA A 313 -49.47 30.35 21.63
N ALA A 314 -48.82 29.92 20.54
CA ALA A 314 -49.46 29.79 19.23
C ALA A 314 -48.67 28.82 18.34
N ALA A 315 -49.37 27.82 17.83
CA ALA A 315 -48.96 26.89 16.79
C ALA A 315 -49.19 27.49 15.39
N ALA A 316 -48.49 26.98 14.37
CA ALA A 316 -49.07 26.41 13.14
C ALA A 316 -48.02 26.30 12.01
N ASP A 317 -47.78 25.05 11.60
CA ASP A 317 -47.74 24.54 10.23
C ASP A 317 -48.13 25.51 9.09
N LEU A 318 -47.32 25.58 8.02
CA LEU A 318 -47.68 25.06 6.69
C LEU A 318 -46.52 25.19 5.68
N ALA A 319 -46.47 24.24 4.75
CA ALA A 319 -45.48 24.08 3.68
C ALA A 319 -45.83 24.82 2.36
N ILE A 320 -44.96 24.59 1.36
CA ILE A 320 -45.09 24.77 -0.11
C ILE A 320 -44.85 26.24 -0.57
N THR A 321 -44.06 26.65 -1.57
CA THR A 321 -43.72 26.23 -2.96
C THR A 321 -42.37 26.86 -3.37
N ALA A 322 -41.43 26.17 -4.01
CA ALA A 322 -41.22 26.04 -5.47
C ALA A 322 -41.06 27.36 -6.28
N ASP A 323 -39.86 27.46 -6.90
CA ASP A 323 -39.52 27.91 -8.26
C ASP A 323 -39.26 29.39 -8.65
N THR A 324 -38.22 29.49 -9.50
CA THR A 324 -37.83 30.58 -10.43
C THR A 324 -37.03 31.77 -9.89
N ILE A 325 -35.71 31.79 -10.12
CA ILE A 325 -34.98 32.46 -11.23
C ILE A 325 -33.54 31.94 -11.25
#